data_AF-A0A8T2B9D6-F1
#
_entry.id   AF-A0A8T2B9D6-F1
#
_cell.length_a   1.000
_cell.length_b   1.000
_cell.length_c   1.000
_cell.angle_alpha   90.00
_cell.angle_beta   90.00
_cell.angle_gamma   90.00
#
_symmetry.space_group_name_H-M   'P 1'
#
loop_
_entity.id
_entity.type
_entity.pdbx_description
1 polymer ?
#
loop_
_entity_poly.entity_id
_entity_poly.type
_entity_poly.pdbx_seq_one_letter_code
_entity_poly.pdbx_strand_id
1 'polypeptide(L)'
;MKSKKIHFSSEDIISNLPEALICYILSFLPIKDSALTSVLSKKWRYLFAFRPNLDFDGLVNNLHHREDGNRERDEINRMFMDFVNRVLGLQGNSIVNKFSLKCGIDVDPVCVISWILNVLGRGVSDLDLRVSVDRGELPSKVFMSESLVRLRIESQNVSAIDVEDVFLPKLKTLYLDTIMLGKAGDYFDKILYGCHVLEELVMINVYSDFRNRSVSSKTLKRLKLSCIEYDQIPDTVSFDTPNLVYLEYSDYVADKYPRVNFCSLVEACLNLQMTYDQCAQASYGDLVGNVTDFLMGVSNVQILHLSDRSLEVLTFCCEPIPVFNSLIHLTIKTHRHGEVGWESLPALLKKCPNLETLVFQGLHHKDTIKCEEVDGCLCKYSEEIPTCLSSSPVKVVKVWKFGEKNYYYNDIKKQIEQVKHFLETMPNLEQMILYYDTPYDDDVLEVSKQLQKLTRVASAKCKIQICDTRIGSSAPFVTLQFRSRAVLFIRLLLRRS
;
A
#
# COMPACT_ATOMS: atom_id res chain seq x y z
N MET A 1 62.87 46.37 5.80
CA MET A 1 61.73 45.76 5.09
C MET A 1 60.69 45.31 6.13
N LYS A 2 59.51 45.94 6.18
CA LYS A 2 58.40 45.52 7.05
C LYS A 2 57.54 44.51 6.29
N SER A 3 57.45 43.30 6.82
CA SER A 3 56.55 42.26 6.33
C SER A 3 55.09 42.70 6.54
N LYS A 4 54.33 42.84 5.44
CA LYS A 4 52.88 43.04 5.46
C LYS A 4 52.23 41.72 5.87
N LYS A 5 51.67 41.66 7.08
CA LYS A 5 50.68 40.63 7.43
C LYS A 5 49.42 40.89 6.59
N ILE A 6 49.12 39.97 5.67
CA ILE A 6 47.85 39.96 4.93
C ILE A 6 46.77 39.49 5.91
N HIS A 7 45.85 40.39 6.23
CA HIS A 7 44.67 40.09 7.03
C HIS A 7 43.64 39.46 6.08
N PHE A 8 43.53 38.14 6.05
CA PHE A 8 42.35 37.49 5.48
C PHE A 8 41.21 37.69 6.49
N SER A 9 40.41 38.73 6.33
CA SER A 9 39.06 38.70 6.89
C SER A 9 38.35 37.52 6.22
N SER A 10 38.03 36.47 6.97
CA SER A 10 37.07 35.48 6.49
C SER A 10 35.73 36.21 6.41
N GLU A 11 35.44 36.83 5.26
CA GLU A 11 34.11 37.34 4.99
C GLU A 11 33.14 36.18 5.17
N ASP A 12 32.16 36.37 6.04
CA ASP A 12 31.11 35.38 6.28
C ASP A 12 30.19 35.35 5.05
N ILE A 13 30.58 34.53 4.07
CA ILE A 13 29.89 34.36 2.79
C ILE A 13 28.43 33.96 3.02
N ILE A 14 28.16 33.17 4.07
CA ILE A 14 26.83 32.64 4.37
C ILE A 14 25.92 33.73 4.92
N SER A 15 26.41 34.61 5.80
CA SER A 15 25.63 35.76 6.29
C SER A 15 25.34 36.80 5.20
N ASN A 16 26.19 36.88 4.18
CA ASN A 16 26.04 37.82 3.06
C ASN A 16 25.09 37.36 1.95
N LEU A 17 24.58 36.11 1.98
CA LEU A 17 23.63 35.62 0.99
C LEU A 17 22.31 36.43 0.99
N PRO A 18 21.72 36.75 -0.17
CA PRO A 18 20.36 37.28 -0.27
C PRO A 18 19.34 36.35 0.41
N GLU A 19 18.32 36.93 1.05
CA GLU A 19 17.30 36.16 1.78
C GLU A 19 16.60 35.12 0.91
N ALA A 20 16.34 35.45 -0.36
CA ALA A 20 15.77 34.51 -1.32
C ALA A 20 16.62 33.24 -1.51
N LEU A 21 17.95 33.38 -1.55
CA LEU A 21 18.85 32.23 -1.66
C LEU A 21 18.88 31.42 -0.35
N ILE A 22 18.81 32.08 0.80
CA ILE A 22 18.73 31.39 2.09
C ILE A 22 17.42 30.60 2.18
N CYS A 23 16.26 31.19 1.86
CA CYS A 23 14.98 30.49 1.81
C CYS A 23 15.00 29.31 0.83
N TYR A 24 15.67 29.48 -0.33
CA TYR A 24 15.87 28.40 -1.28
C TYR A 24 16.71 27.26 -0.69
N ILE A 25 17.83 27.55 -0.03
CA ILE A 25 18.66 26.55 0.65
C ILE A 25 17.84 25.82 1.75
N LEU A 26 17.12 26.57 2.59
CA LEU A 26 16.29 26.02 3.66
C LEU A 26 15.12 25.18 3.13
N SER A 27 14.68 25.39 1.89
CA SER A 27 13.63 24.57 1.26
C SER A 27 14.04 23.12 1.00
N PHE A 28 15.35 22.83 1.00
CA PHE A 28 15.89 21.48 0.85
C PHE A 28 15.99 20.72 2.18
N LEU A 29 15.82 21.40 3.31
CA LEU A 29 15.92 20.81 4.64
C LEU A 29 14.51 20.52 5.21
N PRO A 30 14.36 19.51 6.08
CA PRO A 30 13.18 19.37 6.94
C PRO A 30 12.90 20.67 7.71
N ILE A 31 11.63 20.95 8.05
CA ILE A 31 11.29 22.23 8.72
C ILE A 31 11.97 22.36 10.08
N LYS A 32 12.12 21.25 10.81
CA LYS A 32 12.79 21.20 12.11
C LYS A 32 14.26 21.60 11.97
N ASP A 33 14.96 20.98 11.02
CA ASP A 33 16.37 21.28 10.72
C ASP A 33 16.55 22.73 10.24
N SER A 34 15.61 23.23 9.43
CA SER A 34 15.62 24.62 8.98
C SER A 34 15.42 25.59 10.15
N ALA A 35 14.51 25.28 11.07
CA ALA A 35 14.29 26.08 12.26
C ALA A 35 15.52 26.13 13.18
N LEU A 36 16.32 25.07 13.25
CA LEU A 36 17.59 25.07 13.98
C LEU A 36 18.59 26.10 13.45
N THR A 37 18.54 26.43 12.15
CA THR A 37 19.40 27.48 11.58
C THR A 37 19.06 28.89 12.07
N SER A 38 17.92 29.07 12.75
CA SER A 38 17.51 30.36 13.32
C SER A 38 18.48 30.93 14.35
N VAL A 39 19.36 30.09 14.93
CA VAL A 39 20.38 30.51 15.91
C VAL A 39 21.65 31.07 15.26
N LEU A 40 21.83 30.89 13.94
CA LEU A 40 23.05 31.31 13.23
C LEU A 40 23.23 32.82 13.23
N SER A 41 22.15 33.58 13.03
CA SER A 41 22.15 35.04 13.17
C SER A 41 20.73 35.60 13.21
N LYS A 42 20.61 36.90 13.54
CA LYS A 42 19.33 37.62 13.51
C LYS A 42 18.64 37.56 12.14
N LYS A 43 19.42 37.50 11.05
CA LYS A 43 18.91 37.43 9.67
C LYS A 43 18.25 36.08 9.38
N TRP A 44 18.78 34.98 9.93
CA TRP A 44 18.26 33.63 9.68
C TRP A 44 17.03 33.29 10.53
N ARG A 45 16.78 34.08 11.58
CA ARG A 45 15.83 33.77 12.65
C ARG A 45 14.44 33.34 12.17
N TYR A 46 13.93 33.93 11.08
CA TYR A 46 12.58 33.67 10.57
C TYR A 46 12.53 33.16 9.14
N LEU A 47 13.67 33.03 8.45
CA LEU A 47 13.71 32.69 7.02
C LEU A 47 13.17 31.29 6.71
N PHE A 48 13.25 30.36 7.68
CA PHE A 48 12.68 29.03 7.55
C PHE A 48 11.14 29.02 7.47
N ALA A 49 10.48 30.08 7.95
CA ALA A 49 9.02 30.17 7.90
C ALA A 49 8.51 30.52 6.50
N PHE A 50 9.28 31.27 5.69
CA PHE A 50 8.86 31.75 4.36
C PHE A 50 8.97 30.71 3.23
N ARG A 51 9.02 29.43 3.57
CA ARG A 51 9.13 28.35 2.58
C ARG A 51 7.74 28.00 2.02
N PRO A 52 7.58 27.83 0.71
CA PRO A 52 6.29 27.46 0.12
C PRO A 52 5.85 26.02 0.44
N ASN A 53 6.78 25.20 0.95
CA ASN A 53 6.53 23.81 1.34
C ASN A 53 6.66 23.68 2.86
N LEU A 54 5.52 23.44 3.51
CA LEU A 54 5.42 23.24 4.95
C LEU A 54 5.19 21.76 5.24
N ASP A 55 5.91 21.25 6.23
CA ASP A 55 5.83 19.84 6.65
C ASP A 55 5.99 19.77 8.16
N PHE A 56 4.88 19.52 8.85
CA PHE A 56 4.79 19.49 10.30
C PHE A 56 4.55 18.07 10.77
N ASP A 57 5.48 17.57 11.58
CA ASP A 57 5.40 16.24 12.17
C ASP A 57 5.36 16.35 13.69
N GLY A 58 4.13 16.32 14.22
CA GLY A 58 3.78 16.35 15.64
C GLY A 58 3.43 14.97 16.19
N LEU A 59 3.62 13.89 15.42
CA LEU A 59 3.52 12.54 16.00
C LEU A 59 4.71 12.36 16.93
N VAL A 60 4.46 12.53 18.22
CA VAL A 60 5.42 12.16 19.26
C VAL A 60 5.62 10.66 19.12
N ASN A 61 6.83 10.23 18.77
CA ASN A 61 7.17 8.81 18.74
C ASN A 61 6.81 8.20 20.09
N ASN A 62 5.71 7.42 20.12
CA ASN A 62 5.20 6.58 21.21
C ASN A 62 6.08 6.59 22.47
N LEU A 63 5.97 7.65 23.29
CA LEU A 63 6.38 7.57 24.68
C LEU A 63 5.34 6.65 25.33
N HIS A 64 5.71 5.38 25.44
CA HIS A 64 4.91 4.35 26.08
C HIS A 64 4.35 4.85 27.42
N HIS A 65 3.06 4.60 27.63
CA HIS A 65 2.28 4.78 28.84
C HIS A 65 3.15 4.81 30.12
N ARG A 66 3.51 6.01 30.56
CA ARG A 66 3.79 6.27 31.97
C ARG A 66 2.60 7.06 32.49
N GLU A 67 2.08 6.67 33.64
CA GLU A 67 0.93 7.32 34.28
C GLU A 67 1.20 8.81 34.62
N ASP A 68 2.47 9.22 34.64
CA ASP A 68 2.92 10.62 34.77
C ASP A 68 3.07 11.38 33.42
N GLY A 69 2.87 10.71 32.28
CA GLY A 69 3.20 11.22 30.93
C GLY A 69 2.20 12.21 30.32
N ASN A 70 1.04 12.44 30.95
CA ASN A 70 0.00 13.30 30.37
C ASN A 70 0.43 14.78 30.32
N ARG A 71 1.10 15.30 31.36
CA ARG A 71 1.53 16.72 31.39
C ARG A 71 2.62 17.04 30.37
N GLU A 72 3.58 16.13 30.22
CA GLU A 72 4.67 16.26 29.24
C GLU A 72 4.11 16.19 27.81
N ARG A 73 3.17 15.28 27.56
CA ARG A 73 2.47 15.17 26.27
C ARG A 73 1.68 16.44 25.95
N ASP A 74 0.94 16.98 26.92
CA ASP A 74 0.21 18.24 26.75
C ASP A 74 1.15 19.41 26.44
N GLU A 75 2.31 19.47 27.10
CA GLU A 75 3.31 20.50 26.84
C GLU A 75 3.92 20.37 25.44
N ILE A 76 4.26 19.15 25.01
CA ILE A 76 4.76 18.89 23.65
C ILE A 76 3.70 19.28 22.61
N ASN A 77 2.43 18.94 22.84
CA ASN A 77 1.34 19.32 21.94
C ASN A 77 1.13 20.83 21.90
N ARG A 78 1.20 21.52 23.04
CA ARG A 78 1.18 23.00 23.09
C ARG A 78 2.34 23.60 22.31
N MET A 79 3.56 23.13 22.53
CA MET A 79 4.74 23.58 21.79
C MET A 79 4.62 23.35 20.28
N PHE A 80 4.04 22.22 19.89
CA PHE A 80 3.76 21.92 18.48
C PHE A 80 2.73 22.88 17.90
N MET A 81 1.59 23.08 18.59
CA MET A 81 0.55 24.04 18.18
C MET A 81 1.12 25.45 18.05
N ASP A 82 1.89 25.91 19.04
CA ASP A 82 2.55 27.22 19.03
C ASP A 82 3.52 27.36 17.86
N PHE A 83 4.28 26.30 17.55
CA PHE A 83 5.19 26.28 16.42
C PHE A 83 4.44 26.41 15.09
N VAL A 84 3.38 25.63 14.87
CA VAL A 84 2.58 25.69 13.64
C VAL A 84 1.92 27.07 13.50
N ASN A 85 1.28 27.56 14.56
CA ASN A 85 0.66 28.89 14.62
C ASN A 85 1.66 29.99 14.29
N ARG A 86 2.86 29.93 14.88
CA ARG A 86 3.92 30.90 14.64
C ARG A 86 4.40 30.88 13.20
N VAL A 87 4.62 29.70 12.61
CA VAL A 87 5.08 29.59 11.22
C VAL A 87 4.02 30.12 10.26
N LEU A 88 2.77 29.71 10.42
CA LEU A 88 1.66 30.18 9.58
C LEU A 88 1.39 31.68 9.73
N GLY A 89 1.56 32.22 10.94
CA GLY A 89 1.47 33.64 11.23
C GLY A 89 2.60 34.46 10.59
N LEU A 90 3.85 33.98 10.67
CA LEU A 90 5.00 34.63 10.03
C LEU A 90 4.86 34.68 8.50
N GLN A 91 4.26 33.66 7.88
CA GLN A 91 4.01 33.66 6.44
C GLN A 91 2.97 34.67 5.97
N GLY A 92 2.11 35.19 6.85
CA GLY A 92 1.03 36.10 6.46
C GLY A 92 0.12 35.49 5.41
N ASN A 93 -0.04 36.14 4.26
CA ASN A 93 -0.86 35.63 3.14
C ASN A 93 -0.03 35.04 1.99
N SER A 94 1.21 34.63 2.28
CA SER A 94 2.08 34.01 1.28
C SER A 94 1.48 32.70 0.75
N ILE A 95 1.71 32.43 -0.54
CA ILE A 95 1.25 31.20 -1.19
C ILE A 95 1.93 30.00 -0.54
N VAL A 96 1.12 28.99 -0.20
CA VAL A 96 1.59 27.69 0.29
C VAL A 96 1.38 26.69 -0.83
N ASN A 97 2.45 26.13 -1.40
CA ASN A 97 2.33 25.16 -2.48
C ASN A 97 1.98 23.77 -1.95
N LYS A 98 2.69 23.37 -0.88
CA LYS A 98 2.51 22.08 -0.20
C LYS A 98 2.36 22.29 1.30
N PHE A 99 1.39 21.62 1.89
CA PHE A 99 1.19 21.54 3.33
C PHE A 99 1.04 20.08 3.76
N SER A 100 1.94 19.63 4.62
CA SER A 100 1.90 18.32 5.27
C SER A 100 1.75 18.51 6.77
N LEU A 101 0.75 17.84 7.36
CA LEU A 101 0.46 17.89 8.78
C LEU A 101 0.24 16.48 9.30
N LYS A 102 1.06 16.08 10.27
CA LYS A 102 0.89 14.84 11.01
C LYS A 102 0.73 15.16 12.49
N CYS A 103 -0.41 14.81 13.07
CA CYS A 103 -0.65 15.01 14.49
C CYS A 103 -1.62 13.96 15.04
N GLY A 104 -1.43 13.64 16.33
CA GLY A 104 -2.28 12.70 17.05
C GLY A 104 -3.54 13.35 17.63
N ILE A 105 -4.32 12.53 18.31
CA ILE A 105 -5.65 12.87 18.86
C ILE A 105 -5.66 13.97 19.91
N ASP A 106 -4.51 14.23 20.55
CA ASP A 106 -4.39 15.18 21.65
C ASP A 106 -4.17 16.63 21.18
N VAL A 107 -4.03 16.84 19.87
CA VAL A 107 -3.95 18.20 19.30
C VAL A 107 -5.36 18.74 19.13
N ASP A 108 -5.57 19.98 19.58
CA ASP A 108 -6.89 20.64 19.55
C ASP A 108 -7.49 20.62 18.12
N PRO A 109 -8.66 19.97 17.92
CA PRO A 109 -9.38 19.97 16.66
C PRO A 109 -9.58 21.35 16.03
N VAL A 110 -9.85 22.37 16.85
CA VAL A 110 -10.09 23.75 16.39
C VAL A 110 -8.83 24.31 15.73
N CYS A 111 -7.66 24.02 16.29
CA CYS A 111 -6.38 24.41 15.70
C CYS A 111 -6.16 23.71 14.36
N VAL A 112 -6.38 22.39 14.30
CA VAL A 112 -6.22 21.59 13.08
C VAL A 112 -7.12 22.11 11.96
N ILE A 113 -8.41 22.32 12.24
CA ILE A 113 -9.39 22.85 11.29
C ILE A 113 -8.97 24.24 10.81
N SER A 114 -8.57 25.13 11.72
CA SER A 114 -8.10 26.48 11.40
C SER A 114 -6.89 26.46 10.46
N TRP A 115 -5.90 25.60 10.71
CA TRP A 115 -4.73 25.46 9.84
C TRP A 115 -5.08 24.96 8.44
N ILE A 116 -5.97 23.97 8.35
CA ILE A 116 -6.43 23.44 7.06
C ILE A 116 -7.17 24.53 6.27
N LEU A 117 -8.14 25.21 6.88
CA LEU A 117 -8.89 26.30 6.23
C LEU A 117 -7.97 27.44 5.79
N ASN A 118 -6.96 27.76 6.60
CA ASN A 118 -5.96 28.78 6.30
C ASN A 118 -5.18 28.45 5.02
N VAL A 119 -4.62 27.24 4.89
CA VAL A 119 -3.84 26.87 3.71
C VAL A 119 -4.70 26.65 2.46
N LEU A 120 -5.94 26.19 2.62
CA LEU A 120 -6.92 26.15 1.53
C LEU A 120 -7.21 27.57 1.01
N GLY A 121 -7.39 28.54 1.90
CA GLY A 121 -7.58 29.95 1.54
C GLY A 121 -6.39 30.57 0.82
N ARG A 122 -5.19 29.97 0.94
CA ARG A 122 -3.95 30.38 0.25
C ARG A 122 -3.69 29.63 -1.06
N GLY A 123 -4.64 28.78 -1.49
CA GLY A 123 -4.55 28.07 -2.77
C GLY A 123 -3.57 26.90 -2.79
N VAL A 124 -3.49 26.13 -1.69
CA VAL A 124 -2.60 24.96 -1.60
C VAL A 124 -2.88 23.91 -2.67
N SER A 125 -1.81 23.44 -3.32
CA SER A 125 -1.89 22.46 -4.42
C SER A 125 -1.66 21.01 -3.98
N ASP A 126 -0.93 20.81 -2.89
CA ASP A 126 -0.58 19.50 -2.34
C ASP A 126 -0.85 19.50 -0.84
N LEU A 127 -1.88 18.76 -0.43
CA LEU A 127 -2.34 18.69 0.96
C LEU A 127 -2.22 17.24 1.45
N ASP A 128 -1.37 17.02 2.46
CA ASP A 128 -1.11 15.71 3.07
C ASP A 128 -1.44 15.78 4.57
N LEU A 129 -2.55 15.18 4.96
CA LEU A 129 -3.08 15.20 6.32
C LEU A 129 -3.02 13.78 6.89
N ARG A 130 -2.28 13.62 7.99
CA ARG A 130 -2.29 12.42 8.83
C ARG A 130 -2.71 12.81 10.23
N VAL A 131 -4.01 12.98 10.40
CA VAL A 131 -4.59 13.68 11.56
C VAL A 131 -5.70 12.84 12.14
N SER A 132 -5.72 12.72 13.47
CA SER A 132 -6.82 12.11 14.21
C SER A 132 -7.56 13.22 14.97
N VAL A 133 -8.86 13.39 14.71
CA VAL A 133 -9.66 14.44 15.33
C VAL A 133 -10.70 13.78 16.26
N ASP A 134 -10.53 13.90 17.57
CA ASP A 134 -11.54 13.42 18.53
C ASP A 134 -12.76 14.33 18.52
N ARG A 135 -13.96 13.77 18.36
CA ARG A 135 -15.26 14.47 18.44
C ARG A 135 -15.42 15.70 17.52
N GLY A 136 -14.53 15.89 16.54
CA GLY A 136 -14.58 16.97 15.57
C GLY A 136 -14.61 16.46 14.14
N GLU A 137 -15.01 17.32 13.21
CA GLU A 137 -15.09 17.01 11.78
C GLU A 137 -14.01 17.77 11.01
N LEU A 138 -13.40 17.11 10.03
CA LEU A 138 -12.50 17.82 9.11
C LEU A 138 -13.32 18.74 8.20
N PRO A 139 -12.76 19.88 7.78
CA PRO A 139 -13.52 20.85 7.00
C PRO A 139 -13.85 20.28 5.60
N SER A 140 -15.14 20.20 5.29
CA SER A 140 -15.65 19.78 3.97
C SER A 140 -15.15 20.65 2.81
N LYS A 141 -14.75 21.91 3.11
CA LYS A 141 -14.09 22.84 2.17
C LYS A 141 -12.86 22.24 1.47
N VAL A 142 -12.22 21.22 2.05
CA VAL A 142 -11.14 20.46 1.39
C VAL A 142 -11.61 19.88 0.05
N PHE A 143 -12.88 19.46 -0.05
CA PHE A 143 -13.48 18.90 -1.26
C PHE A 143 -14.02 19.93 -2.27
N MET A 144 -13.86 21.23 -1.99
CA MET A 144 -14.30 22.33 -2.85
C MET A 144 -13.14 23.23 -3.33
N SER A 145 -11.90 22.73 -3.23
CA SER A 145 -10.72 23.51 -3.60
C SER A 145 -10.40 23.47 -5.09
N GLU A 146 -10.34 24.64 -5.72
CA GLU A 146 -9.95 24.80 -7.13
C GLU A 146 -8.43 24.72 -7.39
N SER A 147 -7.65 24.60 -6.32
CA SER A 147 -6.18 24.63 -6.36
C SER A 147 -5.54 23.26 -6.13
N LEU A 148 -6.24 22.34 -5.46
CA LEU A 148 -5.71 21.03 -5.11
C LEU A 148 -5.44 20.18 -6.36
N VAL A 149 -4.21 19.68 -6.43
CA VAL A 149 -3.73 18.69 -7.41
C VAL A 149 -3.52 17.34 -6.74
N ARG A 150 -3.09 17.32 -5.47
CA ARG A 150 -2.97 16.12 -4.65
C ARG A 150 -3.60 16.34 -3.28
N LEU A 151 -4.42 15.37 -2.88
CA LEU A 151 -5.04 15.33 -1.56
C LEU A 151 -4.81 13.95 -0.95
N ARG A 152 -4.18 13.92 0.23
CA ARG A 152 -4.08 12.75 1.09
C ARG A 152 -4.70 13.09 2.44
N ILE A 153 -5.65 12.28 2.88
CA ILE A 153 -6.22 12.33 4.22
C ILE A 153 -6.16 10.91 4.79
N GLU A 154 -5.48 10.77 5.91
CA GLU A 154 -5.29 9.53 6.64
C GLU A 154 -5.56 9.82 8.11
N SER A 155 -6.28 8.93 8.78
CA SER A 155 -6.53 9.05 10.21
C SER A 155 -6.24 7.76 10.95
N GLN A 156 -5.81 7.85 12.21
CA GLN A 156 -5.63 6.66 13.04
C GLN A 156 -6.96 6.14 13.59
N ASN A 157 -7.97 7.02 13.68
CA ASN A 157 -9.33 6.70 14.12
C ASN A 157 -10.33 7.28 13.12
N VAL A 158 -11.51 6.67 12.98
CA VAL A 158 -12.52 7.14 12.03
C VAL A 158 -12.81 8.63 12.21
N SER A 159 -12.50 9.42 11.19
CA SER A 159 -12.71 10.88 11.19
C SER A 159 -13.80 11.23 10.19
N ALA A 160 -14.79 12.00 10.64
CA ALA A 160 -15.93 12.38 9.82
C ALA A 160 -15.66 13.66 9.02
N ILE A 161 -16.22 13.71 7.81
CA ILE A 161 -16.23 14.88 6.93
C ILE A 161 -17.64 15.00 6.38
N ASP A 162 -18.34 16.09 6.70
CA ASP A 162 -19.69 16.34 6.17
C ASP A 162 -19.61 16.84 4.72
N VAL A 163 -19.50 15.91 3.77
CA VAL A 163 -19.33 16.21 2.35
C VAL A 163 -20.70 16.31 1.68
N GLU A 164 -21.14 17.52 1.39
CA GLU A 164 -22.35 17.74 0.58
C GLU A 164 -22.06 17.54 -0.90
N ASP A 165 -21.05 18.23 -1.44
CA ASP A 165 -20.63 18.21 -2.84
C ASP A 165 -19.11 18.10 -2.97
N VAL A 166 -18.64 17.75 -4.17
CA VAL A 166 -17.22 17.68 -4.52
C VAL A 166 -16.96 18.50 -5.77
N PHE A 167 -16.01 19.43 -5.69
CA PHE A 167 -15.52 20.22 -6.82
C PHE A 167 -14.01 20.42 -6.70
N LEU A 168 -13.26 19.55 -7.38
CA LEU A 168 -11.80 19.50 -7.33
C LEU A 168 -11.22 19.43 -8.76
N PRO A 169 -11.36 20.49 -9.56
CA PRO A 169 -11.16 20.46 -11.01
C PRO A 169 -9.72 20.17 -11.45
N LYS A 170 -8.73 20.31 -10.57
CA LYS A 170 -7.30 20.06 -10.88
C LYS A 170 -6.75 18.80 -10.22
N LEU A 171 -7.58 18.07 -9.47
CA LEU A 171 -7.12 16.97 -8.64
C LEU A 171 -6.77 15.75 -9.48
N LYS A 172 -5.51 15.32 -9.35
CA LYS A 172 -4.96 14.14 -10.03
C LYS A 172 -4.82 12.93 -9.12
N THR A 173 -4.59 13.16 -7.83
CA THR A 173 -4.42 12.09 -6.85
C THR A 173 -5.29 12.37 -5.62
N LEU A 174 -6.15 11.40 -5.30
CA LEU A 174 -6.94 11.37 -4.08
C LEU A 174 -6.61 10.12 -3.27
N TYR A 175 -6.20 10.31 -2.03
CA TYR A 175 -5.97 9.24 -1.05
C TYR A 175 -6.82 9.53 0.19
N LEU A 176 -7.70 8.60 0.53
CA LEU A 176 -8.53 8.62 1.73
C LEU A 176 -8.34 7.31 2.49
N ASP A 177 -8.07 7.42 3.79
CA ASP A 177 -7.83 6.27 4.66
C ASP A 177 -8.45 6.48 6.03
N THR A 178 -9.38 5.60 6.41
CA THR A 178 -10.06 5.62 7.72
C THR A 178 -10.90 6.90 7.91
N ILE A 179 -11.77 7.19 6.93
CA ILE A 179 -12.58 8.43 6.84
C ILE A 179 -14.07 8.11 6.67
N MET A 180 -14.94 8.76 7.43
CA MET A 180 -16.39 8.72 7.21
C MET A 180 -16.82 9.91 6.34
N LEU A 181 -17.38 9.63 5.16
CA LEU A 181 -17.87 10.63 4.22
C LEU A 181 -19.38 10.82 4.39
N GLY A 182 -19.75 11.97 4.94
CA GLY A 182 -21.12 12.41 5.20
C GLY A 182 -22.00 11.39 5.93
N LYS A 183 -23.32 11.60 5.88
CA LYS A 183 -24.31 10.79 6.64
C LYS A 183 -25.11 9.83 5.77
N ALA A 184 -25.20 10.08 4.46
CA ALA A 184 -25.89 9.24 3.48
C ALA A 184 -25.42 9.56 2.04
N GLY A 185 -25.60 8.61 1.11
CA GLY A 185 -25.40 8.78 -0.33
C GLY A 185 -24.15 8.09 -0.90
N ASP A 186 -24.13 7.93 -2.23
CA ASP A 186 -23.01 7.33 -2.96
C ASP A 186 -21.93 8.39 -3.25
N TYR A 187 -20.82 8.33 -2.51
CA TYR A 187 -19.70 9.27 -2.66
C TYR A 187 -18.77 8.93 -3.82
N PHE A 188 -18.84 7.73 -4.40
CA PHE A 188 -18.03 7.40 -5.56
C PHE A 188 -18.40 8.32 -6.72
N ASP A 189 -19.69 8.39 -7.03
CA ASP A 189 -20.19 9.25 -8.11
C ASP A 189 -19.81 10.72 -7.86
N LYS A 190 -20.07 11.25 -6.65
CA LYS A 190 -19.72 12.64 -6.32
C LYS A 190 -18.23 12.94 -6.56
N ILE A 191 -17.34 12.07 -6.07
CA ILE A 191 -15.89 12.24 -6.24
C ILE A 191 -15.49 12.16 -7.71
N LEU A 192 -16.01 11.19 -8.46
CA LEU A 192 -15.65 11.00 -9.87
C LEU A 192 -16.18 12.13 -10.76
N TYR A 193 -17.38 12.66 -10.49
CA TYR A 193 -17.90 13.83 -11.19
C TYR A 193 -17.16 15.13 -10.82
N GLY A 194 -16.84 15.32 -9.54
CA GLY A 194 -16.14 16.51 -9.05
C GLY A 194 -14.66 16.58 -9.42
N CYS A 195 -14.02 15.43 -9.67
CA CYS A 195 -12.59 15.28 -9.95
C CYS A 195 -12.33 14.80 -11.40
N HIS A 196 -12.74 15.59 -12.40
CA HIS A 196 -12.72 15.16 -13.81
C HIS A 196 -11.34 14.87 -14.44
N VAL A 197 -10.23 15.25 -13.78
CA VAL A 197 -8.84 14.94 -14.22
C VAL A 197 -8.14 13.90 -13.34
N LEU A 198 -8.89 13.18 -12.49
CA LEU A 198 -8.34 12.24 -11.52
C LEU A 198 -7.62 11.08 -12.22
N GLU A 199 -6.35 10.85 -11.86
CA GLU A 199 -5.50 9.80 -12.41
C GLU A 199 -5.29 8.65 -11.41
N GLU A 200 -5.35 8.94 -10.11
CA GLU A 200 -5.17 7.96 -9.03
C GLU A 200 -6.20 8.17 -7.91
N LEU A 201 -6.90 7.09 -7.58
CA LEU A 201 -7.87 7.04 -6.49
C LEU A 201 -7.52 5.91 -5.52
N VAL A 202 -7.33 6.26 -4.26
CA VAL A 202 -7.13 5.32 -3.15
C VAL A 202 -8.17 5.58 -2.08
N MET A 203 -8.97 4.57 -1.77
CA MET A 203 -9.94 4.57 -0.68
C MET A 203 -9.74 3.31 0.16
N ILE A 204 -9.32 3.50 1.40
CA ILE A 204 -9.09 2.43 2.37
C ILE A 204 -9.96 2.75 3.57
N ASN A 205 -10.78 1.81 4.03
CA ASN A 205 -11.60 2.00 5.24
C ASN A 205 -12.40 3.32 5.18
N VAL A 206 -13.02 3.60 4.02
CA VAL A 206 -13.85 4.79 3.81
C VAL A 206 -15.29 4.43 4.09
N TYR A 207 -15.91 5.08 5.08
CA TYR A 207 -17.27 4.82 5.57
C TYR A 207 -18.29 5.71 4.90
N SER A 208 -19.23 5.07 4.19
CA SER A 208 -20.45 5.68 3.68
C SER A 208 -21.50 4.59 3.37
N ASP A 209 -22.72 4.98 3.04
CA ASP A 209 -23.80 4.07 2.61
C ASP A 209 -23.57 3.57 1.18
N PHE A 210 -22.50 2.82 0.98
CA PHE A 210 -22.21 2.18 -0.27
C PHE A 210 -22.95 0.82 -0.26
N ARG A 211 -24.10 0.71 -0.91
CA ARG A 211 -24.62 -0.60 -1.35
C ARG A 211 -24.15 -0.97 -2.74
N ASN A 212 -24.05 0.02 -3.60
CA ASN A 212 -23.48 -0.12 -4.94
C ASN A 212 -22.04 0.41 -4.92
N ARG A 213 -21.16 -0.22 -5.69
CA ARG A 213 -19.81 0.30 -5.98
C ARG A 213 -19.73 0.54 -7.48
N SER A 214 -19.91 1.78 -7.92
CA SER A 214 -19.79 2.11 -9.33
C SER A 214 -18.62 3.07 -9.55
N VAL A 215 -17.63 2.64 -10.34
CA VAL A 215 -16.51 3.49 -10.72
C VAL A 215 -16.47 3.62 -12.23
N SER A 216 -16.85 4.78 -12.73
CA SER A 216 -16.79 5.13 -14.15
C SER A 216 -15.84 6.30 -14.36
N SER A 217 -14.73 6.08 -15.04
CA SER A 217 -13.76 7.14 -15.33
C SER A 217 -12.85 6.80 -16.51
N LYS A 218 -12.68 7.77 -17.41
CA LYS A 218 -11.75 7.65 -18.54
C LYS A 218 -10.35 8.20 -18.23
N THR A 219 -10.17 8.92 -17.13
CA THR A 219 -8.88 9.52 -16.76
C THR A 219 -8.10 8.68 -15.76
N LEU A 220 -8.81 7.83 -15.02
CA LEU A 220 -8.25 7.03 -13.93
C LEU A 220 -7.30 5.96 -14.48
N LYS A 221 -6.09 5.93 -13.93
CA LYS A 221 -5.00 4.98 -14.27
C LYS A 221 -4.69 4.02 -13.14
N ARG A 222 -4.92 4.44 -11.89
CA ARG A 222 -4.67 3.64 -10.68
C ARG A 222 -5.87 3.71 -9.74
N LEU A 223 -6.34 2.55 -9.30
CA LEU A 223 -7.45 2.42 -8.38
C LEU A 223 -7.08 1.45 -7.26
N LYS A 224 -7.25 1.89 -6.01
CA LYS A 224 -7.16 1.04 -4.83
C LYS A 224 -8.41 1.22 -3.98
N LEU A 225 -9.18 0.16 -3.80
CA LEU A 225 -10.39 0.15 -2.98
C LEU A 225 -10.34 -1.01 -1.98
N SER A 226 -10.51 -0.69 -0.69
CA SER A 226 -10.63 -1.66 0.39
C SER A 226 -11.91 -1.41 1.19
N CYS A 227 -12.86 -2.35 1.09
CA CYS A 227 -14.23 -2.23 1.57
C CYS A 227 -14.66 -3.34 2.56
N ILE A 228 -13.74 -4.16 3.07
CA ILE A 228 -14.07 -5.38 3.83
C ILE A 228 -14.66 -5.11 5.23
N GLU A 229 -14.53 -3.89 5.77
CA GLU A 229 -14.94 -3.59 7.15
C GLU A 229 -16.47 -3.47 7.39
N TYR A 230 -17.32 -3.68 6.38
CA TYR A 230 -18.77 -3.40 6.51
C TYR A 230 -19.66 -4.59 6.85
N ASP A 231 -19.21 -5.84 6.74
CA ASP A 231 -20.05 -7.06 6.77
C ASP A 231 -21.32 -6.99 5.88
N GLN A 232 -21.41 -5.98 5.01
CA GLN A 232 -22.53 -5.73 4.10
C GLN A 232 -22.09 -6.11 2.70
N ILE A 233 -22.81 -7.09 2.14
CA ILE A 233 -22.64 -7.54 0.76
C ILE A 233 -23.04 -6.39 -0.17
N PRO A 234 -22.19 -6.00 -1.13
CA PRO A 234 -22.59 -5.03 -2.14
C PRO A 234 -23.61 -5.66 -3.10
N ASP A 235 -24.74 -4.97 -3.31
CA ASP A 235 -25.80 -5.40 -4.25
C ASP A 235 -25.23 -5.45 -5.69
N THR A 236 -24.46 -4.43 -6.07
CA THR A 236 -23.82 -4.37 -7.39
C THR A 236 -22.45 -3.71 -7.34
N VAL A 237 -21.53 -4.25 -8.13
CA VAL A 237 -20.20 -3.67 -8.34
C VAL A 237 -19.94 -3.51 -9.84
N SER A 238 -19.61 -2.30 -10.27
CA SER A 238 -19.37 -1.97 -11.68
C SER A 238 -18.13 -1.11 -11.85
N PHE A 239 -17.35 -1.43 -12.87
CA PHE A 239 -16.18 -0.69 -13.30
C PHE A 239 -16.30 -0.36 -14.79
N ASP A 240 -16.32 0.93 -15.13
CA ASP A 240 -16.14 1.44 -16.49
C ASP A 240 -14.90 2.33 -16.55
N THR A 241 -13.73 1.70 -16.49
CA THR A 241 -12.43 2.39 -16.42
C THR A 241 -11.46 1.84 -17.48
N PRO A 242 -11.72 2.11 -18.77
CA PRO A 242 -10.96 1.48 -19.86
C PRO A 242 -9.47 1.84 -19.89
N ASN A 243 -9.06 2.96 -19.28
CA ASN A 243 -7.67 3.42 -19.20
C ASN A 243 -6.97 3.06 -17.88
N LEU A 244 -7.63 2.26 -17.03
CA LEU A 244 -7.03 1.78 -15.78
C LEU A 244 -5.90 0.81 -16.08
N VAL A 245 -4.74 1.03 -15.45
CA VAL A 245 -3.52 0.20 -15.64
C VAL A 245 -3.23 -0.64 -14.40
N TYR A 246 -3.62 -0.18 -13.22
CA TYR A 246 -3.43 -0.86 -11.94
C TYR A 246 -4.74 -0.87 -11.12
N LEU A 247 -5.12 -2.04 -10.64
CA LEU A 247 -6.25 -2.26 -9.74
C LEU A 247 -5.79 -2.97 -8.47
N GLU A 248 -6.13 -2.44 -7.30
CA GLU A 248 -6.11 -3.17 -6.05
C GLU A 248 -7.52 -3.14 -5.45
N TYR A 249 -8.15 -4.30 -5.36
CA TYR A 249 -9.55 -4.42 -4.94
C TYR A 249 -9.70 -5.46 -3.85
N SER A 250 -10.27 -5.02 -2.73
CA SER A 250 -10.51 -5.83 -1.54
C SER A 250 -11.94 -5.61 -1.07
N ASP A 251 -12.78 -6.64 -1.16
CA ASP A 251 -14.22 -6.53 -0.86
C ASP A 251 -14.85 -7.91 -0.66
N TYR A 252 -16.11 -7.93 -0.21
CA TYR A 252 -16.95 -9.12 -0.27
C TYR A 252 -17.43 -9.40 -1.71
N VAL A 253 -17.72 -10.67 -2.02
CA VAL A 253 -18.34 -11.04 -3.30
C VAL A 253 -19.71 -10.36 -3.42
N ALA A 254 -19.89 -9.58 -4.47
CA ALA A 254 -21.14 -8.87 -4.75
C ALA A 254 -22.21 -9.83 -5.30
N ASP A 255 -23.48 -9.42 -5.21
CA ASP A 255 -24.56 -10.19 -5.84
C ASP A 255 -24.41 -10.18 -7.38
N LYS A 256 -23.98 -9.05 -7.94
CA LYS A 256 -23.84 -8.86 -9.39
C LYS A 256 -22.67 -7.97 -9.77
N TYR A 257 -22.11 -8.26 -10.94
CA TYR A 257 -21.10 -7.44 -11.60
C TYR A 257 -21.58 -6.97 -12.98
N PRO A 258 -22.53 -6.01 -13.06
CA PRO A 258 -23.21 -5.64 -14.31
C PRO A 258 -22.27 -5.19 -15.44
N ARG A 259 -21.13 -4.59 -15.09
CA ARG A 259 -20.17 -4.08 -16.07
C ARG A 259 -18.77 -4.06 -15.47
N VAL A 260 -17.83 -4.76 -16.12
CA VAL A 260 -16.42 -4.78 -15.72
C VAL A 260 -15.54 -4.55 -16.93
N ASN A 261 -15.28 -3.27 -17.21
CA ASN A 261 -14.56 -2.81 -18.39
C ASN A 261 -13.18 -2.26 -18.00
N PHE A 262 -12.15 -3.06 -18.28
CA PHE A 262 -10.75 -2.80 -17.98
C PHE A 262 -9.86 -3.00 -19.22
N CYS A 263 -10.07 -2.23 -20.29
CA CYS A 263 -9.34 -2.43 -21.56
C CYS A 263 -7.81 -2.36 -21.45
N SER A 264 -7.27 -1.55 -20.53
CA SER A 264 -5.82 -1.27 -20.41
C SER A 264 -5.17 -1.87 -19.16
N LEU A 265 -5.88 -2.72 -18.42
CA LEU A 265 -5.42 -3.19 -17.12
C LEU A 265 -4.24 -4.17 -17.27
N VAL A 266 -3.14 -3.85 -16.60
CA VAL A 266 -1.89 -4.62 -16.66
C VAL A 266 -1.69 -5.43 -15.39
N GLU A 267 -2.01 -4.85 -14.23
CA GLU A 267 -1.77 -5.44 -12.93
C GLU A 267 -3.02 -5.36 -12.05
N ALA A 268 -3.38 -6.49 -11.44
CA ALA A 268 -4.50 -6.59 -10.51
C ALA A 268 -4.09 -7.30 -9.21
N CYS A 269 -4.45 -6.69 -8.07
CA CYS A 269 -4.32 -7.24 -6.73
C CYS A 269 -5.72 -7.46 -6.16
N LEU A 270 -6.13 -8.71 -6.02
CA LEU A 270 -7.47 -9.08 -5.57
C LEU A 270 -7.42 -9.71 -4.18
N ASN A 271 -8.25 -9.18 -3.29
CA ASN A 271 -8.53 -9.74 -1.99
C ASN A 271 -10.04 -9.85 -1.78
N LEU A 272 -10.63 -10.84 -2.46
CA LEU A 272 -12.06 -11.11 -2.42
C LEU A 272 -12.37 -12.05 -1.26
N GLN A 273 -13.50 -11.83 -0.59
CA GLN A 273 -13.94 -12.65 0.53
C GLN A 273 -15.41 -13.05 0.39
N MET A 274 -15.73 -14.25 0.87
CA MET A 274 -17.10 -14.64 1.13
C MET A 274 -17.52 -14.13 2.52
N THR A 275 -18.81 -13.84 2.71
CA THR A 275 -19.33 -13.54 4.03
C THR A 275 -19.35 -14.77 4.92
N TYR A 276 -19.54 -14.56 6.23
CA TYR A 276 -19.72 -15.67 7.17
C TYR A 276 -20.86 -16.61 6.76
N ASP A 277 -21.99 -16.06 6.31
CA ASP A 277 -23.14 -16.85 5.87
C ASP A 277 -22.84 -17.64 4.59
N GLN A 278 -22.15 -17.02 3.62
CA GLN A 278 -21.68 -17.73 2.42
C GLN A 278 -20.71 -18.85 2.78
N CYS A 279 -19.76 -18.60 3.68
CA CYS A 279 -18.85 -19.62 4.19
C CYS A 279 -19.59 -20.78 4.90
N ALA A 280 -20.63 -20.48 5.67
CA ALA A 280 -21.44 -21.49 6.35
C ALA A 280 -22.31 -22.31 5.39
N GLN A 281 -22.79 -21.69 4.30
CA GLN A 281 -23.58 -22.32 3.25
C GLN A 281 -22.73 -23.02 2.20
N ALA A 282 -21.44 -22.72 2.13
CA ALA A 282 -20.49 -23.31 1.20
C ALA A 282 -20.43 -24.83 1.43
N SER A 283 -21.21 -25.54 0.62
CA SER A 283 -21.40 -26.98 0.73
C SER A 283 -21.04 -27.67 -0.59
N TYR A 284 -21.27 -28.98 -0.64
CA TYR A 284 -20.91 -29.82 -1.76
C TYR A 284 -21.87 -29.58 -2.95
N GLY A 285 -21.42 -28.83 -3.96
CA GLY A 285 -22.05 -28.76 -5.29
C GLY A 285 -22.75 -27.44 -5.65
N ASP A 286 -22.98 -26.54 -4.69
CA ASP A 286 -23.69 -25.27 -4.94
C ASP A 286 -22.75 -24.06 -4.84
N LEU A 287 -22.85 -23.16 -5.82
CA LEU A 287 -22.20 -21.85 -5.77
C LEU A 287 -22.91 -20.96 -4.74
N VAL A 288 -22.13 -20.29 -3.88
CA VAL A 288 -22.66 -19.37 -2.84
C VAL A 288 -22.51 -17.89 -3.23
N GLY A 289 -22.07 -17.64 -4.46
CA GLY A 289 -21.92 -16.32 -5.06
C GLY A 289 -21.48 -16.45 -6.53
N ASN A 290 -21.35 -15.32 -7.23
CA ASN A 290 -20.86 -15.33 -8.61
C ASN A 290 -19.93 -14.15 -8.90
N VAL A 291 -18.64 -14.44 -9.03
CA VAL A 291 -17.59 -13.46 -9.38
C VAL A 291 -17.07 -13.62 -10.81
N THR A 292 -17.71 -14.47 -11.61
CA THR A 292 -17.24 -14.85 -12.95
C THR A 292 -17.12 -13.65 -13.89
N ASP A 293 -18.13 -12.78 -13.93
CA ASP A 293 -18.12 -11.57 -14.77
C ASP A 293 -17.01 -10.58 -14.36
N PHE A 294 -16.72 -10.49 -13.07
CA PHE A 294 -15.61 -9.68 -12.57
C PHE A 294 -14.26 -10.21 -13.03
N LEU A 295 -14.03 -11.51 -12.86
CA LEU A 295 -12.78 -12.14 -13.28
C LEU A 295 -12.61 -12.14 -14.80
N MET A 296 -13.70 -12.26 -15.57
CA MET A 296 -13.68 -12.08 -17.02
C MET A 296 -13.15 -10.68 -17.38
N GLY A 297 -13.60 -9.63 -16.69
CA GLY A 297 -13.10 -8.28 -16.90
C GLY A 297 -11.61 -8.10 -16.54
N VAL A 298 -11.11 -8.84 -15.56
CA VAL A 298 -9.69 -8.80 -15.12
C VAL A 298 -8.80 -9.74 -15.95
N SER A 299 -9.34 -10.67 -16.72
CA SER A 299 -8.59 -11.77 -17.38
C SER A 299 -7.44 -11.38 -18.33
N ASN A 300 -7.40 -10.12 -18.78
CA ASN A 300 -6.38 -9.61 -19.69
C ASN A 300 -5.08 -9.13 -19.03
N VAL A 301 -4.98 -9.19 -17.69
CA VAL A 301 -3.79 -8.74 -16.95
C VAL A 301 -2.54 -9.56 -17.26
N GLN A 302 -1.38 -8.91 -17.09
CA GLN A 302 -0.06 -9.55 -17.14
C GLN A 302 0.41 -10.01 -15.76
N ILE A 303 -0.01 -9.29 -14.72
CA ILE A 303 0.36 -9.53 -13.33
C ILE A 303 -0.92 -9.65 -12.49
N LEU A 304 -1.07 -10.77 -11.79
CA LEU A 304 -2.20 -11.03 -10.91
C LEU A 304 -1.71 -11.42 -9.52
N HIS A 305 -2.23 -10.76 -8.49
CA HIS A 305 -2.03 -11.12 -7.10
C HIS A 305 -3.37 -11.55 -6.50
N LEU A 306 -3.42 -12.73 -5.88
CA LEU A 306 -4.59 -13.27 -5.20
C LEU A 306 -4.27 -13.51 -3.73
N SER A 307 -5.19 -13.18 -2.84
CA SER A 307 -5.16 -13.70 -1.46
C SER A 307 -5.62 -15.16 -1.41
N ASP A 308 -5.27 -15.86 -0.34
CA ASP A 308 -5.84 -17.16 0.03
C ASP A 308 -7.37 -17.12 0.08
N ARG A 309 -7.97 -16.07 0.63
CA ARG A 309 -9.43 -15.85 0.59
C ARG A 309 -9.97 -15.72 -0.84
N SER A 310 -9.21 -15.12 -1.75
CA SER A 310 -9.60 -15.07 -3.17
C SER A 310 -9.55 -16.46 -3.82
N LEU A 311 -8.65 -17.35 -3.41
CA LEU A 311 -8.67 -18.75 -3.85
C LEU A 311 -9.91 -19.48 -3.34
N GLU A 312 -10.35 -19.21 -2.11
CA GLU A 312 -11.62 -19.71 -1.56
C GLU A 312 -12.79 -19.27 -2.45
N VAL A 313 -12.85 -17.97 -2.76
CA VAL A 313 -13.87 -17.39 -3.64
C VAL A 313 -13.85 -18.05 -5.03
N LEU A 314 -12.68 -18.34 -5.61
CA LEU A 314 -12.60 -19.07 -6.87
C LEU A 314 -13.18 -20.49 -6.78
N THR A 315 -13.07 -21.15 -5.63
CA THR A 315 -13.59 -22.51 -5.42
C THR A 315 -15.12 -22.54 -5.32
N PHE A 316 -15.73 -21.52 -4.73
CA PHE A 316 -17.16 -21.54 -4.33
C PHE A 316 -18.04 -20.50 -5.02
N CYS A 317 -17.45 -19.52 -5.72
CA CYS A 317 -18.17 -18.41 -6.34
C CYS A 317 -17.77 -18.17 -7.80
N CYS A 318 -17.01 -19.06 -8.44
CA CYS A 318 -16.57 -18.86 -9.82
C CYS A 318 -16.72 -20.13 -10.66
N GLU A 319 -17.61 -20.08 -11.65
CA GLU A 319 -17.75 -21.16 -12.63
C GLU A 319 -18.24 -20.62 -13.98
N PRO A 320 -17.47 -20.79 -15.08
CA PRO A 320 -16.09 -21.29 -15.13
C PRO A 320 -15.05 -20.22 -14.79
N ILE A 321 -13.88 -20.65 -14.28
CA ILE A 321 -12.70 -19.77 -14.15
C ILE A 321 -12.26 -19.30 -15.56
N PRO A 322 -12.09 -17.99 -15.79
CA PRO A 322 -11.72 -17.45 -17.10
C PRO A 322 -10.28 -17.81 -17.48
N VAL A 323 -10.00 -17.79 -18.79
CA VAL A 323 -8.64 -18.01 -19.32
C VAL A 323 -7.85 -16.71 -19.25
N PHE A 324 -6.68 -16.75 -18.61
CA PHE A 324 -5.78 -15.61 -18.48
C PHE A 324 -4.65 -15.70 -19.53
N ASN A 325 -4.97 -15.35 -20.78
CA ASN A 325 -4.03 -15.51 -21.90
C ASN A 325 -2.81 -14.59 -21.81
N SER A 326 -2.93 -13.42 -21.19
CA SER A 326 -1.83 -12.44 -21.08
C SER A 326 -0.99 -12.60 -19.81
N LEU A 327 -1.41 -13.48 -18.90
CA LEU A 327 -0.83 -13.56 -17.56
C LEU A 327 0.54 -14.25 -17.60
N ILE A 328 1.56 -13.49 -17.21
CA ILE A 328 2.95 -13.96 -17.13
C ILE A 328 3.43 -14.09 -15.69
N HIS A 329 2.76 -13.43 -14.74
CA HIS A 329 3.12 -13.42 -13.32
C HIS A 329 1.91 -13.60 -12.42
N LEU A 330 1.90 -14.66 -11.62
CA LEU A 330 0.86 -14.94 -10.62
C LEU A 330 1.49 -14.96 -9.23
N THR A 331 0.94 -14.17 -8.31
CA THR A 331 1.28 -14.22 -6.88
C THR A 331 0.09 -14.73 -6.08
N ILE A 332 0.32 -15.71 -5.22
CA ILE A 332 -0.62 -16.19 -4.21
C ILE A 332 -0.12 -15.78 -2.83
N LYS A 333 -0.91 -14.97 -2.11
CA LYS A 333 -0.61 -14.56 -0.74
C LYS A 333 -1.39 -15.44 0.24
N THR A 334 -0.66 -16.22 1.04
CA THR A 334 -1.25 -17.06 2.09
C THR A 334 -0.98 -16.45 3.46
N HIS A 335 -1.99 -16.40 4.31
CA HIS A 335 -1.87 -15.88 5.66
C HIS A 335 -1.56 -17.02 6.63
N ARG A 336 -0.79 -16.73 7.70
CA ARG A 336 -0.44 -17.72 8.74
C ARG A 336 -1.66 -18.36 9.41
N HIS A 337 -2.78 -17.63 9.46
CA HIS A 337 -4.04 -18.07 10.03
C HIS A 337 -5.10 -18.40 8.97
N GLY A 338 -4.70 -18.46 7.70
CA GLY A 338 -5.59 -18.82 6.61
C GLY A 338 -6.04 -20.27 6.76
N GLU A 339 -7.34 -20.50 6.96
CA GLU A 339 -7.93 -21.84 7.01
C GLU A 339 -8.34 -22.35 5.63
N VAL A 340 -7.79 -21.76 4.57
CA VAL A 340 -8.23 -21.98 3.19
C VAL A 340 -7.37 -23.04 2.51
N GLY A 341 -8.03 -23.95 1.79
CA GLY A 341 -7.37 -24.89 0.88
C GLY A 341 -6.91 -24.23 -0.42
N TRP A 342 -6.26 -25.01 -1.29
CA TRP A 342 -5.79 -24.57 -2.60
C TRP A 342 -6.56 -25.25 -3.73
N GLU A 343 -7.83 -25.57 -3.51
CA GLU A 343 -8.66 -26.39 -4.38
C GLU A 343 -8.83 -25.79 -5.78
N SER A 344 -8.96 -24.48 -5.88
CA SER A 344 -9.10 -23.75 -7.15
C SER A 344 -7.76 -23.54 -7.87
N LEU A 345 -6.63 -23.68 -7.18
CA LEU A 345 -5.31 -23.36 -7.73
C LEU A 345 -4.92 -24.25 -8.93
N PRO A 346 -5.12 -25.58 -8.93
CA PRO A 346 -4.90 -26.42 -10.10
C PRO A 346 -5.73 -25.99 -11.32
N ALA A 347 -7.00 -25.66 -11.11
CA ALA A 347 -7.90 -25.21 -12.17
C ALA A 347 -7.47 -23.84 -12.72
N LEU A 348 -7.07 -22.91 -11.85
CA LEU A 348 -6.51 -21.62 -12.22
C LEU A 348 -5.23 -21.77 -13.04
N LEU A 349 -4.27 -22.60 -12.60
CA LEU A 349 -3.01 -22.81 -13.32
C LEU A 349 -3.25 -23.39 -14.73
N LYS A 350 -4.22 -24.30 -14.89
CA LYS A 350 -4.64 -24.80 -16.21
C LYS A 350 -5.20 -23.72 -17.13
N LYS A 351 -5.67 -22.59 -16.58
CA LYS A 351 -6.21 -21.43 -17.29
C LYS A 351 -5.19 -20.33 -17.55
N CYS A 352 -3.91 -20.55 -17.23
CA CYS A 352 -2.83 -19.58 -17.41
C CYS A 352 -1.75 -20.12 -18.38
N PRO A 353 -2.03 -20.18 -19.70
CA PRO A 353 -1.18 -20.87 -20.68
C PRO A 353 0.19 -20.21 -20.94
N ASN A 354 0.38 -18.94 -20.55
CA ASN A 354 1.61 -18.19 -20.75
C ASN A 354 2.32 -17.81 -19.44
N LEU A 355 1.94 -18.45 -18.32
CA LEU A 355 2.48 -18.13 -17.01
C LEU A 355 3.96 -18.46 -16.90
N GLU A 356 4.82 -17.47 -16.70
CA GLU A 356 6.27 -17.69 -16.58
C GLU A 356 6.74 -17.72 -15.13
N THR A 357 6.13 -16.88 -14.27
CA THR A 357 6.51 -16.74 -12.87
C THR A 357 5.34 -17.02 -11.94
N LEU A 358 5.53 -17.95 -11.01
CA LEU A 358 4.61 -18.22 -9.91
C LEU A 358 5.27 -17.83 -8.58
N VAL A 359 4.59 -17.00 -7.80
CA VAL A 359 5.08 -16.50 -6.52
C VAL A 359 4.13 -16.90 -5.41
N PHE A 360 4.67 -17.43 -4.33
CA PHE A 360 3.96 -17.63 -3.08
C PHE A 360 4.48 -16.65 -2.04
N GLN A 361 3.59 -15.87 -1.42
CA GLN A 361 3.90 -15.09 -0.21
C GLN A 361 3.37 -15.86 1.00
N GLY A 362 4.26 -16.64 1.62
CA GLY A 362 3.88 -17.73 2.52
C GLY A 362 3.48 -18.98 1.74
N LEU A 363 3.73 -20.16 2.32
CA LEU A 363 3.28 -21.47 1.83
C LEU A 363 2.34 -22.13 2.86
N HIS A 364 1.36 -21.36 3.34
CA HIS A 364 0.40 -21.84 4.33
C HIS A 364 -0.84 -22.40 3.61
N HIS A 365 -1.19 -23.65 3.93
CA HIS A 365 -2.31 -24.38 3.34
C HIS A 365 -2.96 -25.26 4.42
N LYS A 366 -4.30 -25.29 4.47
CA LYS A 366 -5.05 -26.24 5.31
C LYS A 366 -5.56 -27.38 4.44
N ASP A 367 -5.23 -28.60 4.82
CA ASP A 367 -5.78 -29.81 4.19
C ASP A 367 -7.31 -29.84 4.44
N THR A 368 -8.11 -29.70 3.39
CA THR A 368 -9.58 -29.73 3.46
C THR A 368 -10.13 -31.05 2.89
N ILE A 369 -11.40 -31.37 3.12
CA ILE A 369 -12.02 -32.56 2.52
C ILE A 369 -12.03 -32.47 0.98
N LYS A 370 -12.19 -31.26 0.41
CA LYS A 370 -12.19 -31.05 -1.05
C LYS A 370 -10.83 -31.27 -1.70
N CYS A 371 -9.75 -31.10 -0.95
CA CYS A 371 -8.40 -31.42 -1.41
C CYS A 371 -8.29 -32.87 -1.89
N GLU A 372 -8.99 -33.80 -1.24
CA GLU A 372 -9.03 -35.23 -1.57
C GLU A 372 -9.77 -35.55 -2.88
N GLU A 373 -10.60 -34.64 -3.37
CA GLU A 373 -11.43 -34.86 -4.56
C GLU A 373 -10.91 -34.13 -5.79
N VAL A 374 -10.20 -33.01 -5.59
CA VAL A 374 -9.60 -32.26 -6.70
C VAL A 374 -8.42 -33.02 -7.29
N ASP A 375 -8.54 -33.39 -8.57
CA ASP A 375 -7.43 -33.96 -9.34
C ASP A 375 -6.30 -32.94 -9.51
N GLY A 376 -5.10 -33.34 -9.11
CA GLY A 376 -3.92 -32.48 -9.14
C GLY A 376 -3.91 -31.36 -8.11
N CYS A 377 -4.66 -31.45 -7.00
CA CYS A 377 -4.46 -30.56 -5.86
C CYS A 377 -3.00 -30.59 -5.41
N LEU A 378 -2.40 -29.41 -5.28
CA LEU A 378 -0.99 -29.24 -4.86
C LEU A 378 -0.73 -29.71 -3.42
N CYS A 379 -1.79 -29.98 -2.68
CA CYS A 379 -1.79 -30.53 -1.33
C CYS A 379 -1.59 -32.07 -1.31
N LYS A 380 -1.89 -32.77 -2.41
CA LYS A 380 -1.75 -34.21 -2.51
C LYS A 380 -0.34 -34.58 -2.96
N TYR A 381 0.37 -35.29 -2.09
CA TYR A 381 1.52 -36.07 -2.51
C TYR A 381 1.05 -37.45 -2.95
N SER A 382 0.55 -37.58 -4.18
CA SER A 382 0.35 -38.88 -4.82
C SER A 382 1.58 -39.26 -5.65
N GLU A 383 1.87 -40.55 -5.80
CA GLU A 383 2.92 -41.03 -6.73
C GLU A 383 2.61 -40.66 -8.20
N GLU A 384 1.33 -40.36 -8.49
CA GLU A 384 0.86 -39.81 -9.75
C GLU A 384 1.12 -38.30 -9.81
N ILE A 385 1.78 -37.85 -10.88
CA ILE A 385 2.16 -36.46 -11.11
C ILE A 385 0.92 -35.62 -11.44
N PRO A 386 0.62 -34.54 -10.70
CA PRO A 386 -0.48 -33.64 -11.03
C PRO A 386 -0.40 -33.13 -12.47
N THR A 387 -1.50 -33.32 -13.21
CA THR A 387 -1.59 -32.92 -14.62
C THR A 387 -1.41 -31.42 -14.80
N CYS A 388 -1.82 -30.60 -13.84
CA CYS A 388 -1.72 -29.13 -13.91
C CYS A 388 -0.26 -28.62 -13.87
N LEU A 389 0.60 -29.23 -13.05
CA LEU A 389 2.00 -28.81 -12.89
C LEU A 389 2.89 -29.37 -14.00
N SER A 390 2.64 -30.61 -14.42
CA SER A 390 3.39 -31.26 -15.50
C SER A 390 3.19 -30.60 -16.85
N SER A 391 2.03 -30.01 -17.12
CA SER A 391 1.77 -29.21 -18.31
C SER A 391 2.11 -27.72 -18.14
N SER A 392 2.62 -27.30 -16.98
CA SER A 392 2.78 -25.88 -16.66
C SER A 392 3.91 -25.22 -17.46
N PRO A 393 3.69 -24.02 -18.02
CA PRO A 393 4.72 -23.23 -18.72
C PRO A 393 5.69 -22.51 -17.76
N VAL A 394 5.46 -22.59 -16.45
CA VAL A 394 6.20 -21.83 -15.43
C VAL A 394 7.70 -22.17 -15.44
N LYS A 395 8.51 -21.12 -15.52
CA LYS A 395 9.98 -21.18 -15.51
C LYS A 395 10.57 -20.77 -14.16
N VAL A 396 9.87 -19.92 -13.40
CA VAL A 396 10.37 -19.40 -12.13
C VAL A 396 9.33 -19.57 -11.04
N VAL A 397 9.70 -20.24 -9.96
CA VAL A 397 8.91 -20.28 -8.73
C VAL A 397 9.66 -19.50 -7.65
N LYS A 398 8.96 -18.57 -6.98
CA LYS A 398 9.49 -17.81 -5.85
C LYS A 398 8.64 -18.04 -4.62
N VAL A 399 9.28 -18.29 -3.48
CA VAL A 399 8.60 -18.43 -2.21
C VAL A 399 9.14 -17.40 -1.23
N TRP A 400 8.30 -16.44 -0.87
CA TRP A 400 8.58 -15.50 0.19
C TRP A 400 8.12 -16.05 1.53
N LYS A 401 8.80 -15.64 2.61
CA LYS A 401 8.49 -16.06 3.98
C LYS A 401 8.56 -17.58 4.16
N PHE A 402 9.53 -18.21 3.49
CA PHE A 402 9.75 -19.64 3.62
C PHE A 402 10.28 -19.95 5.03
N GLY A 403 9.71 -20.98 5.66
CA GLY A 403 10.01 -21.35 7.04
C GLY A 403 9.36 -20.47 8.11
N GLU A 404 8.50 -19.53 7.70
CA GLU A 404 7.70 -18.74 8.63
C GLU A 404 6.83 -19.66 9.49
N LYS A 405 7.04 -19.61 10.82
CA LYS A 405 6.32 -20.48 11.77
C LYS A 405 4.88 -20.01 11.98
N ASN A 406 3.96 -20.98 12.03
CA ASN A 406 2.63 -20.78 12.60
C ASN A 406 2.71 -20.99 14.13
N TYR A 407 1.98 -20.21 14.93
CA TYR A 407 2.04 -20.28 16.40
C TYR A 407 1.59 -21.65 16.96
N TYR A 408 0.79 -22.40 16.20
CA TYR A 408 0.23 -23.69 16.63
C TYR A 408 0.99 -24.91 16.08
N TYR A 409 1.69 -24.79 14.95
CA TYR A 409 2.41 -25.90 14.31
C TYR A 409 3.68 -25.41 13.62
N ASN A 410 4.80 -26.12 13.82
CA ASN A 410 6.03 -25.90 13.08
C ASN A 410 5.97 -26.64 11.74
N ASP A 411 5.46 -25.97 10.70
CA ASP A 411 5.10 -26.62 9.43
C ASP A 411 6.16 -26.53 8.32
N ILE A 412 7.40 -26.24 8.70
CA ILE A 412 8.54 -26.19 7.76
C ILE A 412 8.65 -27.50 6.94
N LYS A 413 8.32 -28.65 7.54
CA LYS A 413 8.32 -29.93 6.84
C LYS A 413 7.32 -29.94 5.68
N LYS A 414 6.07 -29.53 5.88
CA LYS A 414 5.10 -29.48 4.77
C LYS A 414 5.51 -28.47 3.72
N GLN A 415 6.05 -27.30 4.12
CA GLN A 415 6.57 -26.33 3.15
C GLN A 415 7.72 -26.92 2.31
N ILE A 416 8.63 -27.68 2.91
CA ILE A 416 9.68 -28.41 2.19
C ILE A 416 9.06 -29.44 1.24
N GLU A 417 8.09 -30.24 1.68
CA GLU A 417 7.43 -31.24 0.82
C GLU A 417 6.71 -30.58 -0.36
N GLN A 418 6.06 -29.43 -0.18
CA GLN A 418 5.48 -28.65 -1.28
C GLN A 418 6.55 -28.16 -2.27
N VAL A 419 7.69 -27.68 -1.78
CA VAL A 419 8.83 -27.29 -2.62
C VAL A 419 9.36 -28.48 -3.42
N LYS A 420 9.53 -29.64 -2.78
CA LYS A 420 9.93 -30.88 -3.46
C LYS A 420 8.93 -31.26 -4.54
N HIS A 421 7.64 -31.19 -4.21
CA HIS A 421 6.58 -31.49 -5.15
C HIS A 421 6.67 -30.60 -6.40
N PHE A 422 6.90 -29.29 -6.28
CA PHE A 422 7.14 -28.42 -7.43
C PHE A 422 8.37 -28.85 -8.25
N LEU A 423 9.49 -29.14 -7.59
CA LEU A 423 10.73 -29.56 -8.25
C LEU A 423 10.59 -30.90 -9.00
N GLU A 424 9.77 -31.81 -8.48
CA GLU A 424 9.55 -33.16 -9.03
C GLU A 424 8.51 -33.21 -10.15
N THR A 425 7.67 -32.18 -10.29
CA THR A 425 6.51 -32.21 -11.19
C THR A 425 6.50 -31.14 -12.27
N MET A 426 7.32 -30.08 -12.16
CA MET A 426 7.35 -28.96 -13.12
C MET A 426 8.53 -29.09 -14.11
N PRO A 427 8.33 -29.64 -15.33
CA PRO A 427 9.43 -29.96 -16.25
C PRO A 427 10.09 -28.74 -16.90
N ASN A 428 9.42 -27.59 -16.92
CA ASN A 428 9.93 -26.35 -17.52
C ASN A 428 10.61 -25.43 -16.51
N LEU A 429 10.69 -25.82 -15.23
CA LEU A 429 11.23 -24.99 -14.18
C LEU A 429 12.72 -24.73 -14.37
N GLU A 430 13.13 -23.47 -14.42
CA GLU A 430 14.52 -23.03 -14.57
C GLU A 430 15.09 -22.50 -13.25
N GLN A 431 14.24 -21.90 -12.40
CA GLN A 431 14.66 -21.32 -11.13
C GLN A 431 13.63 -21.55 -10.03
N MET A 432 14.12 -21.99 -8.87
CA MET A 432 13.38 -22.08 -7.62
C MET A 432 14.06 -21.19 -6.58
N ILE A 433 13.40 -20.10 -6.15
CA ILE A 433 13.98 -19.10 -5.26
C ILE A 433 13.21 -19.08 -3.94
N LEU A 434 13.89 -19.41 -2.85
CA LEU A 434 13.33 -19.41 -1.49
C LEU A 434 13.88 -18.23 -0.69
N TYR A 435 13.01 -17.34 -0.22
CA TYR A 435 13.36 -16.27 0.71
C TYR A 435 13.01 -16.70 2.12
N TYR A 436 14.04 -17.06 2.88
CA TYR A 436 13.91 -17.64 4.21
C TYR A 436 13.64 -16.54 5.25
N ASP A 437 12.63 -16.76 6.09
CA ASP A 437 12.21 -15.87 7.18
C ASP A 437 12.40 -16.58 8.54
N THR A 438 13.65 -16.75 8.95
CA THR A 438 14.03 -17.33 10.26
C THR A 438 15.20 -16.56 10.87
N PRO A 439 15.28 -16.48 12.22
CA PRO A 439 16.46 -15.93 12.88
C PRO A 439 17.66 -16.89 12.91
N TYR A 440 17.51 -18.18 12.58
CA TYR A 440 18.53 -19.23 12.75
C TYR A 440 19.14 -19.73 11.42
N ASP A 441 20.43 -19.48 11.21
CA ASP A 441 21.13 -19.82 9.95
C ASP A 441 21.34 -21.34 9.75
N ASP A 442 21.43 -22.11 10.84
CA ASP A 442 21.64 -23.57 10.80
C ASP A 442 20.47 -24.30 10.13
N ASP A 443 19.24 -23.81 10.30
CA ASP A 443 18.04 -24.36 9.66
C ASP A 443 18.09 -24.18 8.13
N VAL A 444 18.62 -23.05 7.67
CA VAL A 444 18.74 -22.72 6.22
C VAL A 444 19.73 -23.67 5.53
N LEU A 445 20.86 -23.94 6.19
CA LEU A 445 21.89 -24.87 5.68
C LEU A 445 21.37 -26.30 5.58
N GLU A 446 20.58 -26.75 6.57
CA GLU A 446 20.00 -28.09 6.57
C GLU A 446 18.95 -28.25 5.47
N VAL A 447 18.04 -27.29 5.31
CA VAL A 447 17.07 -27.31 4.20
C VAL A 447 17.76 -27.29 2.84
N SER A 448 18.80 -26.47 2.68
CA SER A 448 19.60 -26.42 1.47
C SER A 448 20.19 -27.79 1.11
N LYS A 449 20.80 -28.48 2.09
CA LYS A 449 21.34 -29.83 1.91
C LYS A 449 20.25 -30.84 1.55
N GLN A 450 19.06 -30.75 2.14
CA GLN A 450 17.94 -31.64 1.84
C GLN A 450 17.44 -31.45 0.41
N LEU A 451 17.27 -30.22 -0.05
CA LEU A 451 16.82 -29.91 -1.41
C LEU A 451 17.89 -30.26 -2.47
N GLN A 452 19.18 -30.11 -2.16
CA GLN A 452 20.27 -30.51 -3.06
C GLN A 452 20.42 -32.04 -3.20
N LYS A 453 19.93 -32.82 -2.22
CA LYS A 453 19.98 -34.29 -2.24
C LYS A 453 18.80 -34.93 -2.98
N LEU A 454 17.88 -34.14 -3.54
CA LEU A 454 16.76 -34.66 -4.31
C LEU A 454 17.26 -35.48 -5.49
N THR A 455 16.86 -36.75 -5.54
CA THR A 455 17.25 -37.71 -6.59
C THR A 455 16.35 -37.62 -7.82
N ARG A 456 15.13 -37.09 -7.64
CA ARG A 456 14.13 -36.90 -8.68
C ARG A 456 13.86 -35.41 -8.83
N VAL A 457 14.08 -34.88 -10.03
CA VAL A 457 13.67 -33.52 -10.44
C VAL A 457 13.10 -33.60 -11.84
N ALA A 458 12.00 -32.89 -12.10
CA ALA A 458 11.38 -32.86 -13.41
C ALA A 458 12.23 -32.07 -14.43
N SER A 459 12.96 -31.06 -13.96
CA SER A 459 13.84 -30.22 -14.78
C SER A 459 15.29 -30.30 -14.31
N ALA A 460 16.15 -30.87 -15.15
CA ALA A 460 17.60 -30.88 -14.91
C ALA A 460 18.24 -29.47 -15.02
N LYS A 461 17.52 -28.48 -15.58
CA LYS A 461 18.00 -27.10 -15.72
C LYS A 461 17.70 -26.24 -14.48
N CYS A 462 16.83 -26.72 -13.59
CA CYS A 462 16.37 -25.94 -12.45
C CYS A 462 17.50 -25.62 -11.47
N LYS A 463 17.71 -24.34 -11.19
CA LYS A 463 18.63 -23.85 -10.16
C LYS A 463 17.84 -23.51 -8.90
N ILE A 464 18.24 -24.10 -7.78
CA ILE A 464 17.67 -23.79 -6.46
C ILE A 464 18.53 -22.70 -5.82
N GLN A 465 17.91 -21.57 -5.48
CA GLN A 465 18.53 -20.45 -4.79
C GLN A 465 17.81 -20.21 -3.47
N ILE A 466 18.58 -20.06 -2.39
CA ILE A 466 18.05 -19.74 -1.06
C ILE A 466 18.65 -18.39 -0.65
N CYS A 467 17.79 -17.44 -0.34
CA CYS A 467 18.13 -16.08 0.03
C CYS A 467 17.73 -15.83 1.48
N ASP A 468 18.63 -15.28 2.29
CA ASP A 468 18.27 -14.72 3.60
C ASP A 468 17.66 -13.32 3.38
N THR A 469 16.42 -13.14 3.82
CA THR A 469 15.73 -11.85 3.78
C THR A 469 16.45 -10.72 4.53
N ARG A 470 17.40 -11.05 5.42
CA ARG A 470 18.21 -10.08 6.19
C ARG A 470 19.40 -9.50 5.40
N ILE A 471 19.84 -10.15 4.31
CA ILE A 471 21.01 -9.71 3.52
C ILE A 471 20.55 -9.17 2.16
N GLY A 472 20.11 -7.91 2.14
CA GLY A 472 20.30 -7.04 0.97
C GLY A 472 19.05 -6.58 0.21
N SER A 473 18.79 -5.27 0.39
CA SER A 473 18.15 -4.33 -0.53
C SER A 473 16.62 -4.40 -0.69
N SER A 474 15.96 -3.38 -0.13
CA SER A 474 14.96 -2.55 -0.82
C SER A 474 14.31 -3.18 -2.07
N ALA A 475 13.36 -4.08 -1.87
CA ALA A 475 12.26 -4.22 -2.81
C ALA A 475 11.21 -3.15 -2.45
N PRO A 476 10.63 -2.45 -3.43
CA PRO A 476 9.83 -1.29 -3.17
C PRO A 476 8.57 -1.71 -2.43
N PHE A 477 8.41 -1.19 -1.23
CA PHE A 477 7.08 -0.87 -0.74
C PHE A 477 6.38 -0.09 -1.86
N VAL A 478 5.27 -0.63 -2.34
CA VAL A 478 4.24 0.14 -3.03
C VAL A 478 3.65 1.10 -2.00
N THR A 479 4.38 2.17 -1.72
CA THR A 479 3.91 3.46 -1.20
C THR A 479 5.11 4.43 -1.14
N LEU A 480 5.14 5.36 -2.10
CA LEU A 480 5.74 6.69 -2.06
C LEU A 480 6.93 6.94 -1.10
N GLN A 481 8.14 7.05 -1.66
CA GLN A 481 9.13 8.02 -1.15
C GLN A 481 10.14 8.43 -2.24
N PHE A 482 9.85 9.56 -2.89
CA PHE A 482 10.85 10.41 -3.54
C PHE A 482 11.44 11.37 -2.49
N ARG A 483 12.72 11.75 -2.68
CA ARG A 483 13.63 12.55 -1.83
C ARG A 483 14.44 11.66 -0.87
N SER A 484 15.76 11.73 -0.77
CA SER A 484 16.73 12.78 -1.10
C SER A 484 18.14 12.17 -1.17
N ARG A 485 18.80 12.25 -2.33
CA ARG A 485 20.25 12.02 -2.47
C ARG A 485 21.09 13.29 -2.22
N ALA A 486 20.50 14.35 -1.65
CA ALA A 486 21.18 15.62 -1.41
C ALA A 486 21.72 15.80 0.02
N VAL A 487 21.29 14.99 0.99
CA VAL A 487 21.67 15.15 2.41
C VAL A 487 23.09 14.67 2.72
N LEU A 488 23.65 13.77 1.89
CA LEU A 488 25.00 13.23 2.12
C LEU A 488 26.12 14.23 1.80
N PHE A 489 25.85 15.28 1.02
CA PHE A 489 26.87 16.26 0.61
C PHE A 489 27.01 17.44 1.58
N ILE A 490 25.97 17.76 2.37
CA ILE A 490 26.00 18.88 3.33
C ILE A 490 26.52 18.44 4.71
N ARG A 491 26.35 17.17 5.09
CA ARG A 491 26.96 16.61 6.33
C ARG A 491 28.50 16.61 6.31
N LEU A 492 29.12 16.73 5.13
CA LEU A 492 30.58 16.86 5.00
C LEU A 492 31.07 18.31 5.14
N LEU A 493 30.21 19.32 4.98
CA LEU A 493 30.58 20.73 5.09
C LEU A 493 30.44 21.29 6.52
N LEU A 494 29.57 20.71 7.36
CA LEU A 494 29.37 21.15 8.76
C LEU A 494 30.28 20.43 9.79
N ARG A 495 31.29 19.68 9.34
CA ARG A 495 32.34 19.10 10.21
C ARG A 495 33.66 19.88 10.20
N ARG A 496 33.70 21.02 9.50
CA ARG A 496 34.85 21.95 9.52
C ARG A 496 34.36 23.40 9.45
N SER A 497 33.86 23.90 10.57
CA SER A 497 33.79 25.33 10.90
C SER A 497 33.83 25.48 12.40
#